data_AF-A0A919Z9T3-F1
#
_entry.id   AF-A0A919Z9T3-F1
#
_cell.length_a   1.000
_cell.length_b   1.000
_cell.length_c   1.000
_cell.angle_alpha   90.00
_cell.angle_beta   90.00
_cell.angle_gamma   90.00
#
_symmetry.space_group_name_H-M   'P 1'
#
loop_
_entity.id
_entity.type
_entity.pdbx_description
1 polymer ?
#
loop_
_entity_poly.entity_id
_entity_poly.type
_entity_poly.pdbx_seq_one_letter_code
_entity_poly.pdbx_strand_id
1 'polypeptide(L)'
;MSKAGEKALAAQQLVIDRTVSDMKALGVYKPEYDPLIKVYAELVVQYNMITERFVNGGMRYQVSTADGGAKKAPIVATLESLRKDLLAYSDRLCLNPKSLETVTVEKKGKSALAAALSEMG
;
A
#
# COMPACT_ATOMS: atom_id res chain seq x y z
N MET A 1 -8.19 22.66 -12.86
CA MET A 1 -8.58 21.83 -11.70
C MET A 1 -8.53 22.71 -10.45
N SER A 2 -9.03 22.27 -9.28
CA SER A 2 -8.85 23.07 -8.05
C SER A 2 -7.41 22.95 -7.55
N LYS A 3 -6.90 23.97 -6.83
CA LYS A 3 -5.57 23.91 -6.18
C LYS A 3 -5.41 22.68 -5.28
N ALA A 4 -6.51 22.25 -4.65
CA ALA A 4 -6.54 21.04 -3.83
C ALA A 4 -6.38 19.76 -4.68
N GLY A 5 -7.02 19.70 -5.86
CA GLY A 5 -6.87 18.59 -6.79
C GLY A 5 -5.46 18.48 -7.37
N GLU A 6 -4.84 19.62 -7.72
CA GLU A 6 -3.46 19.65 -8.21
C GLU A 6 -2.46 19.18 -7.13
N LYS A 7 -2.65 19.62 -5.88
CA LYS A 7 -1.85 19.16 -4.74
C LYS A 7 -1.99 17.65 -4.51
N ALA A 8 -3.20 17.12 -4.65
CA ALA A 8 -3.45 15.68 -4.51
C ALA A 8 -2.74 14.87 -5.60
N LEU A 9 -2.81 15.32 -6.86
CA LEU A 9 -2.14 14.65 -7.98
C LEU A 9 -0.61 14.68 -7.83
N ALA A 10 -0.04 15.80 -7.40
CA ALA A 10 1.39 15.89 -7.11
C ALA A 10 1.81 14.95 -5.97
N ALA A 11 1.01 14.87 -4.91
CA ALA A 11 1.25 13.92 -3.82
C ALA A 11 1.16 12.47 -4.28
N GLN A 12 0.22 12.14 -5.18
CA GLN A 12 0.12 10.81 -5.77
C GLN A 12 1.37 10.46 -6.58
N GLN A 13 1.87 11.38 -7.41
CA GLN A 13 3.09 11.15 -8.18
C GLN A 13 4.29 10.86 -7.28
N LEU A 14 4.46 11.60 -6.18
CA LEU A 14 5.52 11.33 -5.20
C LEU A 14 5.41 9.92 -4.58
N VAL A 15 4.18 9.46 -4.29
CA VAL A 15 3.97 8.10 -3.76
C VAL A 15 4.26 7.06 -4.83
N ILE A 16 3.86 7.29 -6.09
CA ILE A 16 4.19 6.41 -7.23
C ILE A 16 5.71 6.24 -7.34
N ASP A 17 6.45 7.34 -7.39
CA ASP A 17 7.90 7.33 -7.57
C ASP A 17 8.60 6.57 -6.43
N ARG A 18 8.15 6.81 -5.19
CA ARG A 18 8.63 6.09 -4.01
C ARG A 18 8.32 4.60 -4.09
N THR A 19 7.08 4.22 -4.40
CA THR A 19 6.67 2.82 -4.50
C THR A 19 7.47 2.08 -5.58
N VAL A 20 7.68 2.69 -6.74
CA VAL A 20 8.52 2.12 -7.80
C VAL A 20 9.96 1.94 -7.33
N SER A 21 10.52 2.95 -6.64
CA SER A 21 11.87 2.86 -6.06
C SER A 21 11.99 1.70 -5.07
N ASP A 22 11.04 1.58 -4.15
CA ASP A 22 11.00 0.53 -3.14
C ASP A 22 10.87 -0.87 -3.80
N MET A 23 9.95 -1.03 -4.74
CA MET A 23 9.79 -2.29 -5.49
C MET A 23 11.03 -2.67 -6.30
N LYS A 24 11.75 -1.69 -6.86
CA LYS A 24 13.02 -1.94 -7.58
C LYS A 24 14.12 -2.36 -6.62
N ALA A 25 14.24 -1.71 -5.46
CA ALA A 25 15.20 -2.09 -4.43
C ALA A 25 14.96 -3.52 -3.90
N LEU A 26 13.69 -3.92 -3.83
CA LEU A 26 13.25 -5.26 -3.46
C LEU A 26 13.32 -6.29 -4.61
N GLY A 27 13.61 -5.87 -5.84
CA GLY A 27 13.72 -6.74 -7.01
C GLY A 27 12.39 -7.32 -7.52
N VAL A 28 11.26 -6.71 -7.16
CA VAL A 28 9.90 -7.19 -7.51
C VAL A 28 9.19 -6.33 -8.54
N TYR A 29 9.73 -5.15 -8.87
CA TYR A 29 9.10 -4.24 -9.83
C TYR A 29 8.98 -4.84 -11.23
N LYS A 30 7.78 -4.69 -11.80
CA LYS A 30 7.51 -4.90 -13.23
C LYS A 30 6.48 -3.89 -13.74
N PRO A 31 6.51 -3.48 -15.02
CA PRO A 31 5.57 -2.50 -15.58
C PRO A 31 4.09 -2.91 -15.47
N GLU A 32 3.79 -4.21 -15.39
CA GLU A 32 2.43 -4.73 -15.21
C GLU A 32 1.83 -4.32 -13.86
N TYR A 33 2.66 -3.92 -12.89
CA TYR A 33 2.20 -3.38 -11.61
C TYR A 33 1.87 -1.88 -11.67
N ASP A 34 2.22 -1.14 -12.73
CA ASP A 34 2.02 0.31 -12.79
C ASP A 34 0.56 0.75 -12.54
N PRO A 35 -0.49 0.07 -13.07
CA PRO A 35 -1.88 0.40 -12.73
C PRO A 35 -2.16 0.20 -11.23
N LEU A 36 -1.61 -0.86 -10.63
CA LEU A 36 -1.80 -1.18 -9.23
C LEU A 36 -1.08 -0.18 -8.31
N ILE A 37 0.12 0.26 -8.71
CA ILE A 37 0.91 1.29 -8.02
C ILE A 37 0.14 2.62 -8.02
N LYS A 38 -0.50 3.00 -9.13
CA LYS A 38 -1.33 4.22 -9.21
C LYS A 38 -2.50 4.16 -8.22
N VAL A 39 -3.22 3.05 -8.17
CA VAL A 39 -4.32 2.86 -7.21
C VAL A 39 -3.79 2.92 -5.77
N TYR A 40 -2.69 2.23 -5.48
CA TYR A 40 -2.07 2.28 -4.15
C TYR A 40 -1.70 3.71 -3.74
N ALA A 41 -1.07 4.47 -4.64
CA ALA A 41 -0.70 5.86 -4.40
C ALA A 41 -1.91 6.76 -4.14
N GLU A 42 -3.00 6.57 -4.90
CA GLU A 42 -4.26 7.26 -4.66
C GLU A 42 -4.81 6.97 -3.25
N LEU A 43 -4.84 5.69 -2.86
CA LEU A 43 -5.34 5.28 -1.53
C LEU A 43 -4.49 5.86 -0.40
N VAL A 44 -3.15 5.92 -0.55
CA VAL A 44 -2.25 6.53 0.43
C VAL A 44 -2.57 8.01 0.62
N VAL A 45 -2.75 8.75 -0.48
CA VAL A 45 -3.07 10.18 -0.42
C VAL A 45 -4.45 10.41 0.20
N GLN A 46 -5.46 9.64 -0.20
CA GLN A 46 -6.80 9.71 0.39
C GLN A 46 -6.77 9.40 1.89
N TYR A 47 -6.05 8.36 2.30
CA TYR A 47 -5.88 8.00 3.71
C TYR A 47 -5.27 9.14 4.53
N ASN A 48 -4.19 9.77 4.02
CA ASN A 48 -3.55 10.88 4.70
C ASN A 48 -4.49 12.08 4.85
N MET A 49 -5.21 12.45 3.79
CA MET A 49 -6.16 13.57 3.81
C MET A 49 -7.34 13.32 4.76
N ILE A 50 -7.89 12.11 4.77
CA ILE A 50 -9.01 11.75 5.66
C ILE A 50 -8.52 11.66 7.10
N THR A 51 -7.31 11.14 7.34
CA THR A 51 -6.70 11.11 8.67
C THR A 51 -6.50 12.52 9.23
N GLU A 52 -5.97 13.44 8.42
CA GLU A 52 -5.84 14.85 8.79
C GLU A 52 -7.20 15.46 9.16
N ARG A 53 -8.25 15.23 8.35
CA ARG A 53 -9.62 15.68 8.66
C ARG A 53 -10.15 15.07 9.94
N PHE A 54 -9.88 13.79 10.20
CA PHE A 54 -10.31 13.10 11.41
C PHE A 54 -9.65 13.68 12.66
N VAL A 55 -8.34 13.92 12.60
CA VAL A 55 -7.57 14.55 13.69
C VAL A 55 -8.06 15.98 13.93
N ASN A 56 -8.17 16.79 12.88
CA ASN A 56 -8.65 18.18 12.98
C ASN A 56 -10.12 18.27 13.44
N GLY A 57 -10.92 17.23 13.19
CA GLY A 57 -12.29 17.10 13.69
C GLY A 57 -12.41 16.62 15.14
N GLY A 58 -11.29 16.49 15.87
CA GLY A 58 -11.27 16.05 17.26
C GLY A 58 -11.46 14.55 17.44
N MET A 59 -11.16 13.74 16.42
CA MET A 59 -11.17 12.27 16.47
C MET A 59 -12.51 11.68 16.94
N ARG A 60 -13.63 12.32 16.57
CA ARG A 60 -14.99 11.87 16.94
C ARG A 60 -15.27 10.50 16.33
N TYR A 61 -15.32 9.47 17.18
CA TYR A 61 -15.51 8.09 16.73
C TYR A 61 -16.98 7.69 16.57
N GLN A 62 -17.90 8.50 17.10
CA GLN A 62 -19.34 8.26 17.05
C GLN A 62 -20.14 9.54 16.74
N VAL A 63 -21.34 9.37 16.21
CA VAL A 63 -22.32 10.43 15.96
C VAL A 63 -23.66 10.05 16.59
N SER A 64 -24.37 11.03 17.16
CA SER A 64 -25.71 10.83 17.72
C SER A 64 -26.72 10.53 16.61
N THR A 65 -27.71 9.69 16.93
CA THR A 65 -28.87 9.40 16.06
C THR A 65 -30.10 10.16 16.54
N ALA A 66 -31.11 10.29 15.68
CA ALA A 66 -32.36 10.98 16.00
C ALA A 66 -33.10 10.33 17.17
N ASP A 67 -32.96 9.02 17.35
CA ASP A 67 -33.60 8.24 18.43
C ASP A 67 -32.81 8.27 19.76
N GLY A 68 -31.85 9.18 19.91
CA GLY A 68 -31.03 9.32 21.13
C GLY A 68 -29.90 8.28 21.27
N GLY A 69 -29.71 7.41 20.29
CA GLY A 69 -28.59 6.46 20.23
C GLY A 69 -27.29 7.08 19.69
N ALA A 70 -26.24 6.27 19.61
CA ALA A 70 -24.99 6.63 18.96
C ALA A 70 -24.60 5.56 17.93
N LYS A 71 -24.05 5.99 16.79
CA LYS A 71 -23.50 5.09 15.76
C LYS A 71 -22.08 5.48 15.42
N LYS A 72 -21.31 4.54 14.86
CA LYS A 72 -19.94 4.80 14.38
C LYS A 72 -19.94 5.96 13.39
N ALA A 73 -18.99 6.89 13.57
CA ALA A 73 -18.83 8.01 12.65
C ALA A 73 -18.43 7.47 11.26
N PRO A 74 -19.08 7.89 10.17
CA PRO A 74 -18.77 7.40 8.82
C PRO A 74 -17.28 7.51 8.45
N ILE A 75 -16.61 8.57 8.88
CA ILE A 75 -15.17 8.77 8.66
C ILE A 75 -14.30 7.66 9.25
N VAL A 76 -14.70 7.09 10.39
CA VAL A 76 -13.99 5.96 11.01
C VAL A 76 -14.16 4.71 10.17
N ALA A 77 -15.38 4.43 9.68
CA ALA A 77 -15.62 3.31 8.79
C ALA A 77 -14.79 3.43 7.50
N THR A 78 -14.69 4.62 6.92
CA THR A 78 -13.83 4.88 5.74
C THR A 78 -12.35 4.65 6.05
N LEU A 79 -11.84 5.16 7.18
CA LEU A 79 -10.45 4.94 7.59
C LEU A 79 -10.15 3.45 7.85
N GLU A 80 -11.07 2.71 8.45
CA GLU A 80 -10.94 1.26 8.65
C GLU A 80 -10.86 0.52 7.31
N SER A 81 -11.70 0.86 6.34
CA SER A 81 -11.64 0.25 5.00
C SER A 81 -10.34 0.60 4.28
N LEU A 82 -9.94 1.87 4.25
CA LEU A 82 -8.70 2.30 3.61
C LEU A 82 -7.46 1.62 4.19
N ARG A 83 -7.42 1.39 5.51
CA ARG A 83 -6.30 0.64 6.14
C ARG A 83 -6.25 -0.81 5.67
N LYS A 84 -7.40 -1.47 5.52
CA LYS A 84 -7.48 -2.85 5.00
C LYS A 84 -7.06 -2.90 3.54
N ASP A 85 -7.53 -1.97 2.72
CA ASP A 85 -7.17 -1.90 1.32
C ASP A 85 -5.67 -1.62 1.15
N LEU A 86 -5.12 -0.62 1.86
CA LEU A 86 -3.69 -0.30 1.83
C LEU A 86 -2.82 -1.50 2.19
N LEU A 87 -3.19 -2.27 3.21
CA LEU A 87 -2.49 -3.52 3.55
C LEU A 87 -2.55 -4.52 2.38
N ALA A 88 -3.74 -4.76 1.83
CA ALA A 88 -3.93 -5.71 0.74
C ALA A 88 -3.20 -5.32 -0.56
N TYR A 89 -3.15 -4.02 -0.90
CA TYR A 89 -2.39 -3.54 -2.06
C TYR A 89 -0.88 -3.57 -1.79
N SER A 90 -0.44 -3.24 -0.57
CA SER A 90 0.95 -3.39 -0.16
C SER A 90 1.44 -4.83 -0.25
N ASP A 91 0.61 -5.80 0.15
CA ASP A 91 0.90 -7.24 0.01
C ASP A 91 1.07 -7.62 -1.47
N ARG A 92 0.14 -7.20 -2.34
CA ARG A 92 0.18 -7.51 -3.77
C ARG A 92 1.37 -6.89 -4.51
N LEU A 93 1.83 -5.73 -4.05
CA LEU A 93 3.02 -5.04 -4.56
C LEU A 93 4.31 -5.58 -3.93
N CYS A 94 4.22 -6.59 -3.06
CA CYS A 94 5.35 -7.20 -2.38
C CYS A 94 6.19 -6.21 -1.56
N LEU A 95 5.56 -5.19 -0.99
CA LEU A 95 6.24 -4.12 -0.24
C LEU A 95 6.54 -4.50 1.21
N ASN A 96 6.10 -5.68 1.68
CA ASN A 96 6.39 -6.14 3.03
C ASN A 96 7.17 -7.47 3.05
N PRO A 97 7.97 -7.73 4.09
CA PRO A 97 8.81 -8.94 4.17
C PRO A 97 8.04 -10.24 3.98
N LYS A 98 6.84 -10.34 4.55
CA LYS A 98 5.99 -11.53 4.47
C LYS A 98 5.58 -11.86 3.03
N SER A 99 5.21 -10.85 2.25
CA SER A 99 4.87 -11.00 0.84
C SER A 99 6.09 -11.34 -0.02
N LEU A 100 7.27 -10.81 0.31
CA LEU A 100 8.51 -11.10 -0.41
C LEU A 100 8.93 -12.56 -0.29
N GLU A 101 8.87 -13.15 0.90
CA GLU A 101 9.21 -14.57 1.11
C GLU A 101 8.39 -15.52 0.23
N THR A 102 7.15 -15.16 -0.12
CA THR A 102 6.29 -15.98 -1.00
C THR A 102 6.60 -15.84 -2.49
N VAL A 103 7.26 -14.75 -2.90
CA VAL A 103 7.51 -14.41 -4.32
C VAL A 103 8.97 -14.57 -4.71
N THR A 104 9.90 -14.42 -3.77
CA THR A 104 11.30 -14.76 -3.99
C THR A 104 11.43 -16.27 -4.07
N VAL A 105 11.24 -16.82 -5.27
CA VAL A 105 11.88 -18.08 -5.66
C VAL A 105 13.35 -17.86 -5.34
N GLU A 106 13.91 -18.62 -4.40
CA GLU A 106 15.33 -18.61 -4.12
C GLU A 106 16.07 -18.50 -5.45
N LYS A 107 16.91 -17.48 -5.62
CA LYS A 107 17.82 -17.44 -6.75
C LYS A 107 18.55 -18.78 -6.68
N LYS A 108 18.21 -19.70 -7.57
CA LYS A 108 18.90 -20.97 -7.79
C LYS A 108 20.32 -20.63 -8.26
N GLY A 109 21.16 -20.12 -7.36
CA GLY A 109 22.57 -20.43 -7.42
C GLY A 109 22.65 -21.94 -7.42
N LYS A 110 23.52 -22.52 -8.26
CA LYS A 110 23.76 -23.97 -8.29
C LYS A 110 23.80 -24.46 -6.84
N SER A 111 22.86 -25.33 -6.47
CA SER A 111 22.89 -25.89 -5.12
C SER A 111 24.25 -26.53 -4.90
N ALA A 112 24.73 -26.60 -3.66
CA ALA A 112 25.98 -27.30 -3.36
C ALA A 112 26.00 -28.72 -3.97
N LEU A 113 24.83 -29.36 -4.02
CA LEU A 113 24.61 -30.63 -4.72
C LEU A 113 24.79 -30.55 -6.24
N ALA A 114 24.23 -29.53 -6.90
CA ALA A 114 24.41 -29.32 -8.34
C ALA A 114 25.85 -28.96 -8.73
N ALA A 115 26.58 -28.28 -7.85
CA ALA A 115 28.02 -28.03 -8.01
C ALA A 115 28.81 -29.35 -7.90
N ALA A 116 28.58 -30.14 -6.84
CA ALA A 116 29.25 -31.42 -6.64
C ALA A 116 28.98 -32.44 -7.78
N LEU A 117 27.74 -32.51 -8.27
CA LEU A 117 27.39 -33.39 -9.39
C LEU A 117 28.04 -32.97 -10.71
N SER A 118 28.33 -31.69 -10.90
CA SER A 118 29.03 -31.20 -12.10
C SER A 118 30.52 -31.53 -12.09
N GLU A 119 31.11 -31.83 -10.93
CA GLU A 119 32.52 -32.21 -10.78
C GLU A 119 32.74 -33.73 -10.88
N MET A 120 31.66 -34.53 -10.87
CA MET A 120 31.72 -36.00 -10.91
C MET A 120 31.44 -36.62 -12.30
N GLY A 121 31.18 -35.81 -13.33
CA GLY A 121 30.95 -36.25 -14.71
C GLY A 121 31.96 -35.64 -15.68
#